data_AF-A0A1G7GCF7-F1
#
_entry.id   AF-A0A1G7GCF7-F1
#
_cell.length_a   1.000
_cell.length_b   1.000
_cell.length_c   1.000
_cell.angle_alpha   90.00
_cell.angle_beta   90.00
_cell.angle_gamma   90.00
#
_symmetry.space_group_name_H-M   'P 1'
#
loop_
_entity.id
_entity.type
_entity.pdbx_description
1 polymer ?
#
loop_
_entity_poly.entity_id
_entity_poly.type
_entity_poly.pdbx_seq_one_letter_code
_entity_poly.pdbx_strand_id
1 'polypeptide(L)'
;MNEKLINENKSNFFAEANDLNHLKITKELDLGMMWFNLLMLLGGLYFVYRGLVEAEPLVYIGLIWCVVCLVFIIKLEIKRRRKGVIDYSIDRLENKITFPSNIYKRQTAIYNFESIKIDFKLKRVYQKREDEQHYLIYLFTNEITDDTFVKDWSFITWYMDKNRPLPPGDAFDEYRLQDFERRKAEGFPRPLYPSNIPTPEATPEQQEDREKIGGW
;
A
#
# COMPACT_ATOMS: atom_id res chain seq x y z
N MET A 1 4.90 -21.87 -1.51
CA MET A 1 4.74 -20.55 -0.88
C MET A 1 3.41 -20.01 -1.38
N ASN A 2 2.36 -20.12 -0.56
CA ASN A 2 1.01 -19.73 -0.98
C ASN A 2 0.82 -18.25 -0.66
N GLU A 3 0.90 -17.40 -1.70
CA GLU A 3 0.59 -15.97 -1.64
C GLU A 3 -0.88 -15.82 -1.24
N LYS A 4 -1.14 -15.31 -0.02
CA LYS A 4 -2.49 -15.07 0.49
C LYS A 4 -2.77 -13.59 0.36
N LEU A 5 -3.55 -13.21 -0.65
CA LEU A 5 -4.10 -11.85 -0.80
C LEU A 5 -5.01 -11.56 0.40
N ILE A 6 -4.52 -10.79 1.36
CA ILE A 6 -5.30 -10.36 2.53
C ILE A 6 -6.26 -9.27 2.07
N ASN A 7 -7.50 -9.66 1.78
CA ASN A 7 -8.60 -8.74 1.61
C ASN A 7 -9.48 -8.85 2.84
N GLU A 8 -9.61 -7.78 3.62
CA GLU A 8 -10.92 -7.32 4.09
C GLU A 8 -10.91 -5.94 4.76
N ASN A 9 -11.75 -5.07 4.18
CA ASN A 9 -12.46 -3.93 4.77
C ASN A 9 -11.74 -2.62 5.16
N LYS A 10 -12.02 -1.61 4.31
CA LYS A 10 -12.27 -0.19 4.65
C LYS A 10 -11.14 0.63 5.31
N SER A 11 -9.92 0.52 4.80
CA SER A 11 -9.02 1.66 4.57
C SER A 11 -7.68 1.11 4.10
N ASN A 12 -7.17 1.58 2.97
CA ASN A 12 -5.81 1.31 2.47
C ASN A 12 -5.48 -0.18 2.29
N PHE A 13 -5.71 -0.69 1.07
CA PHE A 13 -5.51 -2.09 0.72
C PHE A 13 -4.04 -2.56 0.90
N PHE A 14 -3.84 -3.50 1.83
CA PHE A 14 -2.63 -4.30 2.01
C PHE A 14 -2.69 -5.48 1.03
N ALA A 15 -1.59 -5.87 0.40
CA ALA A 15 -1.61 -6.95 -0.60
C ALA A 15 -0.92 -8.23 -0.16
N GLU A 16 0.16 -8.10 0.60
CA GLU A 16 0.89 -9.23 1.15
C GLU A 16 1.73 -8.72 2.33
N ALA A 17 1.55 -9.33 3.48
CA ALA A 17 2.36 -9.08 4.66
C ALA A 17 2.79 -10.45 5.18
N ASN A 18 4.09 -10.74 5.13
CA ASN A 18 4.68 -11.81 5.92
C ASN A 18 5.65 -11.22 6.95
N ASP A 19 6.32 -12.07 7.72
CA ASP A 19 7.35 -11.69 8.70
C ASP A 19 8.54 -10.91 8.11
N LEU A 20 8.77 -11.03 6.79
CA LEU A 20 9.92 -10.53 6.05
C LEU A 20 9.58 -9.32 5.19
N ASN A 21 8.44 -9.37 4.49
CA ASN A 21 8.05 -8.48 3.42
C ASN A 21 6.66 -7.90 3.64
N HIS A 22 6.55 -6.58 3.48
CA HIS A 22 5.29 -5.85 3.53
C HIS A 22 5.03 -5.09 2.22
N LEU A 23 3.88 -5.34 1.60
CA LEU A 23 3.40 -4.72 0.37
C LEU A 23 2.13 -3.89 0.60
N LYS A 24 2.21 -2.58 0.36
CA LYS A 24 1.04 -1.70 0.28
C LYS A 24 0.63 -1.54 -1.19
N ILE A 25 -0.65 -1.76 -1.50
CA ILE A 25 -1.19 -1.62 -2.86
C ILE A 25 -2.36 -0.64 -2.85
N THR A 26 -2.23 0.50 -3.52
CA THR A 26 -3.38 1.36 -3.79
C THR A 26 -4.08 0.94 -5.07
N LYS A 27 -5.41 1.06 -5.07
CA LYS A 27 -6.22 0.94 -6.28
C LYS A 27 -6.60 2.35 -6.70
N GLU A 28 -5.85 2.94 -7.62
CA GLU A 28 -6.25 4.20 -8.22
C GLU A 28 -7.46 3.98 -9.14
N LEU A 29 -8.49 4.78 -8.92
CA LEU A 29 -9.65 4.85 -9.79
C LEU A 29 -9.35 5.84 -10.91
N ASP A 30 -9.32 5.37 -12.16
CA ASP A 30 -9.24 6.26 -13.32
C ASP A 30 -10.59 6.97 -13.51
N LEU A 31 -10.83 8.01 -12.70
CA LEU A 31 -12.08 8.78 -12.70
C LEU A 31 -12.38 9.34 -14.09
N GLY A 32 -11.37 9.78 -14.83
CA GLY A 32 -11.53 10.34 -16.17
C GLY A 32 -12.12 9.32 -17.15
N MET A 33 -11.57 8.10 -17.18
CA MET A 33 -12.12 7.03 -18.01
C MET A 33 -13.51 6.59 -17.54
N MET A 34 -13.80 6.62 -16.24
CA MET A 34 -15.14 6.33 -15.71
C MET A 34 -16.19 7.34 -16.21
N TRP A 35 -15.91 8.64 -16.08
CA TRP A 35 -16.81 9.71 -16.53
C TRP A 35 -17.00 9.70 -18.04
N PHE A 36 -15.93 9.46 -18.81
CA PHE A 36 -16.01 9.32 -20.26
C PHE A 36 -16.93 8.16 -20.67
N ASN A 37 -16.81 6.98 -20.04
CA ASN A 37 -17.68 5.84 -20.35
C ASN A 37 -19.13 6.07 -19.95
N LEU A 38 -19.39 6.77 -18.84
CA LEU A 38 -20.75 7.14 -18.42
C LEU A 38 -21.40 8.10 -19.42
N LEU A 39 -20.66 9.10 -19.89
CA LEU A 39 -21.12 10.04 -20.93
C LEU A 39 -21.48 9.30 -22.23
N MET A 40 -20.64 8.34 -22.65
CA MET A 40 -20.86 7.55 -23.86
C MET A 40 -22.09 6.64 -23.75
N LEU A 41 -22.35 6.08 -22.56
CA LEU A 41 -23.55 5.29 -22.28
C LEU A 41 -24.83 6.16 -22.37
N LEU A 42 -24.80 7.37 -21.80
CA LEU A 42 -25.90 8.34 -21.90
C LEU A 42 -26.17 8.74 -23.36
N GLY A 43 -25.12 8.90 -24.17
CA GLY A 43 -25.25 9.13 -25.61
C GLY A 43 -25.96 7.97 -26.33
N GLY A 44 -25.60 6.72 -26.02
CA GLY A 44 -26.28 5.53 -26.55
C GLY A 44 -27.77 5.49 -26.17
N LEU A 45 -28.09 5.75 -24.91
CA LEU A 45 -29.48 5.81 -24.42
C LEU A 45 -30.29 6.91 -25.09
N TYR A 46 -29.67 8.06 -25.39
CA TYR A 46 -30.31 9.13 -26.14
C TYR A 46 -30.66 8.70 -27.58
N PHE A 47 -29.79 7.96 -28.26
CA PHE A 47 -30.09 7.39 -29.58
C PHE A 47 -31.22 6.36 -29.54
N VAL A 48 -31.29 5.54 -28.49
CA VAL A 48 -32.42 4.62 -28.26
C VAL A 48 -33.72 5.40 -28.08
N TYR A 49 -33.72 6.44 -27.23
CA TYR A 49 -34.89 7.29 -27.01
C TYR A 49 -35.36 7.97 -28.31
N ARG A 50 -34.44 8.57 -29.06
CA ARG A 50 -34.75 9.19 -30.35
C ARG A 50 -35.27 8.17 -31.36
N GLY A 51 -34.72 6.96 -31.37
CA GLY A 51 -35.18 5.89 -32.24
C GLY A 51 -36.58 5.39 -31.91
N LEU A 52 -36.97 5.40 -30.63
CA LEU A 52 -38.33 5.05 -30.21
C LEU A 52 -39.37 6.10 -30.61
N VAL A 53 -38.96 7.36 -30.78
CA VAL A 53 -39.86 8.48 -31.11
C VAL A 53 -39.89 8.78 -32.61
N GLU A 54 -38.77 8.64 -33.32
CA GLU A 54 -38.60 9.18 -34.68
C GLU A 54 -38.28 8.11 -35.73
N ALA A 55 -37.38 7.16 -35.46
CA ALA A 55 -36.90 6.22 -36.47
C ALA A 55 -36.37 4.91 -35.86
N GLU A 56 -37.01 3.78 -36.17
CA GLU A 56 -36.62 2.45 -35.68
C GLU A 56 -35.13 2.07 -35.88
N PRO A 57 -34.45 2.42 -36.99
CA PRO A 57 -33.03 2.09 -37.18
C PRO A 57 -32.12 2.65 -36.08
N LEU A 58 -32.46 3.80 -35.51
CA LEU A 58 -31.68 4.45 -34.45
C LEU A 58 -31.72 3.66 -33.13
N VAL A 59 -32.78 2.88 -32.88
CA VAL A 59 -32.89 2.00 -31.71
C VAL A 59 -31.80 0.94 -31.75
N TYR A 60 -31.65 0.26 -32.89
CA TYR A 60 -30.64 -0.78 -33.06
C TYR A 60 -29.22 -0.24 -32.93
N ILE A 61 -28.96 0.95 -33.51
CA ILE A 61 -27.66 1.64 -33.40
C ILE A 61 -27.37 2.00 -31.93
N GLY A 62 -28.35 2.55 -31.22
CA GLY A 62 -28.22 2.90 -29.81
C GLY A 62 -27.99 1.68 -28.91
N LEU A 63 -28.69 0.57 -29.15
CA LEU A 63 -28.51 -0.67 -28.39
C LEU A 63 -27.11 -1.28 -28.59
N ILE A 64 -26.63 -1.33 -29.83
CA ILE A 64 -25.27 -1.80 -30.15
C ILE A 64 -24.23 -0.92 -29.42
N TRP A 65 -24.43 0.40 -29.44
CA TRP A 65 -23.55 1.35 -28.75
C TRP A 65 -23.52 1.13 -27.22
N CYS A 66 -24.69 0.93 -26.60
CA CYS A 66 -24.80 0.63 -25.18
C CYS A 66 -24.07 -0.68 -24.81
N VAL A 67 -24.18 -1.73 -25.63
CA VAL A 67 -23.46 -3.00 -25.41
C VAL A 67 -21.94 -2.80 -25.44
N VAL A 68 -21.43 -2.03 -26.41
CA VAL A 68 -19.99 -1.71 -26.49
C VAL A 68 -19.52 -0.95 -25.25
N CYS A 69 -20.30 0.02 -24.77
CA CYS A 69 -19.99 0.78 -23.56
C CYS A 69 -19.96 -0.13 -22.31
N LEU A 70 -20.94 -1.04 -22.17
CA LEU A 70 -21.00 -1.99 -21.06
C LEU A 70 -19.78 -2.93 -21.03
N VAL A 71 -19.34 -3.43 -22.18
CA VAL A 71 -18.12 -4.25 -22.28
C VAL A 71 -16.89 -3.47 -21.82
N PHE A 72 -16.78 -2.19 -22.19
CA PHE A 72 -15.70 -1.33 -21.74
C PHE A 72 -15.73 -1.07 -20.23
N ILE A 73 -16.91 -0.82 -19.65
CA ILE A 73 -17.10 -0.64 -18.21
C ILE A 73 -16.68 -1.92 -17.46
N ILE A 74 -17.13 -3.09 -17.91
CA ILE A 74 -16.75 -4.38 -17.31
C ILE A 74 -15.24 -4.58 -17.41
N LYS A 75 -14.62 -4.27 -18.56
CA LYS A 75 -13.17 -4.37 -18.74
C LYS A 75 -12.40 -3.43 -17.83
N LEU A 76 -12.86 -2.19 -17.64
CA LEU A 76 -12.27 -1.24 -16.70
C LEU A 76 -12.41 -1.71 -15.25
N GLU A 77 -13.56 -2.27 -14.88
CA GLU A 77 -13.81 -2.84 -13.56
C GLU A 77 -12.93 -4.07 -13.28
N ILE A 78 -12.75 -4.96 -14.27
CA ILE A 78 -11.81 -6.08 -14.18
C ILE A 78 -10.37 -5.57 -14.05
N LYS A 79 -9.99 -4.57 -14.86
CA LYS A 79 -8.65 -3.93 -14.79
C LYS A 79 -8.44 -3.27 -13.43
N ARG A 80 -9.45 -2.61 -12.85
CA ARG A 80 -9.42 -2.00 -11.50
C ARG A 80 -9.23 -3.05 -10.42
N ARG A 81 -9.91 -4.19 -10.52
CA ARG A 81 -9.77 -5.28 -9.55
C ARG A 81 -8.38 -5.93 -9.62
N ARG A 82 -7.79 -6.03 -10.81
CA ARG A 82 -6.50 -6.70 -11.05
C ARG A 82 -5.27 -5.80 -10.92
N LYS A 83 -5.36 -4.52 -11.30
CA LYS A 83 -4.24 -3.58 -11.27
C LYS A 83 -4.29 -2.74 -10.01
N GLY A 84 -3.76 -3.31 -8.94
CA GLY A 84 -3.25 -2.50 -7.86
C GLY A 84 -1.93 -1.84 -8.27
N VAL A 85 -1.74 -0.58 -7.91
CA VAL A 85 -0.43 0.09 -7.96
C VAL A 85 0.26 -0.25 -6.65
N ILE A 86 1.44 -0.88 -6.73
CA ILE A 86 2.28 -1.11 -5.55
C ILE A 86 2.77 0.27 -5.10
N ASP A 87 2.45 0.69 -3.88
CA ASP A 87 2.88 1.98 -3.32
C ASP A 87 4.32 1.92 -2.81
N TYR A 88 4.66 0.83 -2.13
CA TYR A 88 6.01 0.51 -1.65
C TYR A 88 6.07 -0.96 -1.21
N SER A 89 7.27 -1.53 -1.27
CA SER A 89 7.62 -2.85 -0.72
C SER A 89 8.72 -2.69 0.31
N ILE A 90 8.63 -3.40 1.42
CA ILE A 90 9.60 -3.28 2.51
C ILE A 90 10.12 -4.66 2.88
N ASP A 91 11.44 -4.84 2.87
CA ASP A 91 12.15 -6.03 3.34
C ASP A 91 12.85 -5.73 4.67
N ARG A 92 12.35 -6.36 5.72
CA ARG A 92 12.75 -6.15 7.11
C ARG A 92 14.12 -6.75 7.42
N LEU A 93 14.48 -7.90 6.85
CA LEU A 93 15.73 -8.58 7.18
C LEU A 93 16.91 -7.95 6.43
N GLU A 94 16.70 -7.57 5.18
CA GLU A 94 17.71 -6.89 4.37
C GLU A 94 17.78 -5.38 4.64
N ASN A 95 16.87 -4.85 5.46
CA ASN A 95 16.75 -3.42 5.78
C ASN A 95 16.57 -2.54 4.51
N LYS A 96 15.80 -3.03 3.54
CA LYS A 96 15.57 -2.39 2.25
C LYS A 96 14.12 -1.97 2.08
N ILE A 97 13.92 -0.79 1.50
CA ILE A 97 12.61 -0.31 1.06
C ILE A 97 12.66 -0.03 -0.44
N THR A 98 11.66 -0.52 -1.14
CA THR A 98 11.49 -0.37 -2.58
C THR A 98 10.32 0.55 -2.83
N PHE A 99 10.59 1.67 -3.48
CA PHE A 99 9.54 2.55 -3.98
C PHE A 99 9.33 2.32 -5.48
N PRO A 100 8.09 2.37 -5.98
CA PRO A 100 7.82 2.52 -7.40
C PRO A 100 8.39 3.88 -7.82
N SER A 101 9.47 3.92 -8.60
CA SER A 101 9.95 5.21 -9.11
C SER A 101 8.96 5.75 -10.13
N ASN A 102 8.76 7.07 -10.11
CA ASN A 102 8.01 7.91 -11.04
C ASN A 102 6.65 7.41 -11.57
N ILE A 103 5.65 8.29 -11.46
CA ILE A 103 4.30 8.21 -12.08
C ILE A 103 4.36 7.80 -13.58
N TYR A 104 5.49 8.03 -14.26
CA TYR A 104 5.68 7.79 -15.70
C TYR A 104 6.55 6.58 -16.09
N LYS A 105 7.39 6.04 -15.21
CA LYS A 105 8.31 4.92 -15.57
C LYS A 105 8.32 3.91 -14.44
N ARG A 106 7.71 2.73 -14.67
CA ARG A 106 7.64 1.57 -13.75
C ARG A 106 9.01 0.94 -13.44
N GLN A 107 10.01 1.71 -13.05
CA GLN A 107 11.25 1.21 -12.52
C GLN A 107 11.13 1.24 -10.99
N THR A 108 11.38 0.11 -10.35
CA THR A 108 11.41 0.02 -8.88
C THR A 108 12.79 0.46 -8.40
N ALA A 109 12.84 1.40 -7.48
CA ALA A 109 14.10 1.83 -6.88
C ALA A 109 14.20 1.28 -5.46
N ILE A 110 15.32 0.60 -5.17
CA ILE A 110 15.58 -0.08 -3.90
C ILE A 110 16.57 0.76 -3.10
N TYR A 111 16.24 1.04 -1.84
CA TYR A 111 17.04 1.86 -0.94
C TYR A 111 17.25 1.18 0.39
N ASN A 112 18.39 1.43 1.03
CA ASN A 112 18.59 1.06 2.42
C ASN A 112 17.82 2.04 3.31
N PHE A 113 17.03 1.52 4.26
CA PHE A 113 16.18 2.32 5.13
C PHE A 113 16.94 3.32 6.01
N GLU A 114 18.16 2.98 6.44
CA GLU A 114 19.00 3.90 7.24
C GLU A 114 19.41 5.16 6.47
N SER A 115 19.52 5.07 5.15
CA SER A 115 19.88 6.19 4.28
C SER A 115 18.75 7.20 4.09
N ILE A 116 17.54 6.87 4.55
CA ILE A 116 16.33 7.64 4.31
C ILE A 116 16.10 8.68 5.40
N LYS A 117 15.69 9.87 4.97
CA LYS A 117 15.29 10.99 5.81
C LYS A 117 13.88 11.44 5.43
N ILE A 118 13.13 11.86 6.44
CA ILE A 118 11.74 12.28 6.29
C ILE A 118 11.62 13.74 6.71
N ASP A 119 10.93 14.51 5.88
CA ASP A 119 10.39 15.80 6.26
C ASP A 119 8.89 15.64 6.55
N PHE A 120 8.53 15.66 7.84
CA PHE A 120 7.15 15.55 8.28
C PHE A 120 6.30 16.77 7.91
N LYS A 121 6.91 17.96 7.80
CA LYS A 121 6.21 19.20 7.44
C LYS A 121 5.84 19.22 5.97
N LEU A 122 6.76 18.75 5.11
CA LEU A 122 6.54 18.68 3.67
C LEU A 122 5.98 17.34 3.19
N LYS A 123 5.89 16.33 4.06
CA LYS A 123 5.45 14.94 3.75
C LYS A 123 6.30 14.28 2.67
N ARG A 124 7.62 14.46 2.79
CA ARG A 124 8.58 14.05 1.77
C ARG A 124 9.60 13.08 2.33
N VAL A 125 9.96 12.10 1.51
CA VAL A 125 10.99 11.11 1.80
C VAL A 125 12.17 11.35 0.87
N TYR A 126 13.36 11.47 1.45
CA TYR A 126 14.61 11.76 0.74
C TYR A 126 15.68 10.74 1.12
N GLN A 127 16.68 10.52 0.25
CA GLN A 127 17.89 9.79 0.63
C GLN A 127 19.03 10.77 0.79
N LYS A 128 19.81 10.57 1.85
CA LYS A 128 21.07 11.28 2.08
C LYS A 128 22.18 10.62 1.24
N ARG A 129 22.79 11.36 0.32
CA ARG A 129 24.07 10.97 -0.30
C ARG A 129 25.27 11.48 0.50
N GLU A 130 26.44 10.92 0.23
CA GLU A 130 27.72 11.38 0.77
C GLU A 130 27.96 12.88 0.51
N ASP A 131 27.42 13.41 -0.59
CA ASP A 131 27.56 14.82 -1.02
C ASP A 131 26.52 15.77 -0.39
N GLU A 132 25.84 15.38 0.69
CA GLU A 132 24.74 16.11 1.36
C GLU A 132 23.50 16.45 0.50
N GLN A 133 23.47 16.03 -0.78
CA GLN A 133 22.31 16.24 -1.63
C GLN A 133 21.18 15.26 -1.29
N HIS A 134 19.98 15.81 -1.11
CA HIS A 134 18.74 15.09 -0.80
C HIS A 134 17.88 15.05 -2.07
N TYR A 135 17.69 13.88 -2.67
CA TYR A 135 16.72 13.74 -3.77
C TYR A 135 15.38 13.26 -3.23
N LEU A 136 14.29 13.83 -3.74
CA LEU A 136 12.94 13.40 -3.41
C LEU A 136 12.71 12.00 -3.99
N ILE A 137 12.56 11.01 -3.12
CA ILE A 137 12.34 9.61 -3.52
C ILE A 137 10.86 9.37 -3.78
N TYR A 138 10.04 9.87 -2.87
CA TYR A 138 8.62 9.57 -2.84
C TYR A 138 7.87 10.78 -2.26
N LEU A 139 6.86 11.22 -3.01
CA LEU A 139 5.93 12.24 -2.58
C LEU A 139 4.68 11.52 -2.09
N PHE A 140 4.40 11.57 -0.79
CA PHE A 140 3.05 11.32 -0.33
C PHE A 140 2.22 12.49 -0.86
N THR A 141 1.31 12.22 -1.80
CA THR A 141 0.55 13.27 -2.49
C THR A 141 -0.13 14.18 -1.47
N ASN A 142 -0.36 15.45 -1.85
CA ASN A 142 -0.97 16.46 -0.97
C ASN A 142 -2.36 16.07 -0.43
N GLU A 143 -2.95 14.98 -0.91
CA GLU A 143 -4.24 14.43 -0.47
C GLU A 143 -4.14 13.60 0.82
N ILE A 144 -2.92 13.28 1.29
CA ILE A 144 -2.72 12.50 2.51
C ILE A 144 -2.74 13.45 3.71
N THR A 145 -3.63 13.20 4.67
CA THR A 145 -3.70 14.00 5.90
C THR A 145 -2.42 13.83 6.73
N ASP A 146 -2.05 14.85 7.52
CA ASP A 146 -0.85 14.82 8.38
C ASP A 146 -0.85 13.59 9.30
N ASP A 147 -2.02 13.26 9.86
CA ASP A 147 -2.22 12.10 10.73
C ASP A 147 -1.98 10.78 10.00
N THR A 148 -2.46 10.64 8.76
CA THR A 148 -2.22 9.43 7.96
C THR A 148 -0.75 9.26 7.60
N PHE A 149 -0.05 10.35 7.25
CA PHE A 149 1.38 10.30 6.94
C PHE A 149 2.22 9.87 8.15
N VAL A 150 1.96 10.46 9.32
CA VAL A 150 2.66 10.12 10.56
C VAL A 150 2.38 8.66 10.95
N LYS A 151 1.14 8.20 10.82
CA LYS A 151 0.76 6.80 11.09
C LYS A 151 1.46 5.82 10.16
N ASP A 152 1.40 6.05 8.85
CA ASP A 152 2.05 5.20 7.85
C ASP A 152 3.56 5.12 8.11
N TRP A 153 4.21 6.26 8.38
CA TRP A 153 5.64 6.27 8.64
C TRP A 153 6.02 5.64 9.97
N SER A 154 5.21 5.81 11.01
CA SER A 154 5.39 5.16 12.32
C SER A 154 5.28 3.64 12.20
N PHE A 155 4.33 3.17 11.39
CA PHE A 155 4.21 1.75 11.07
C PHE A 155 5.45 1.22 10.34
N ILE A 156 5.93 1.94 9.31
CA ILE A 156 7.13 1.56 8.55
C ILE A 156 8.36 1.49 9.45
N THR A 157 8.59 2.50 10.28
CA THR A 157 9.73 2.54 11.22
C THR A 157 9.66 1.42 12.25
N TRP A 158 8.47 1.09 12.77
CA TRP A 158 8.31 -0.05 13.67
C TRP A 158 8.58 -1.36 12.93
N TYR A 159 7.94 -1.59 11.79
CA TYR A 159 8.11 -2.81 11.00
C TYR A 159 9.57 -3.06 10.62
N MET A 160 10.30 -2.01 10.22
CA MET A 160 11.72 -2.12 9.83
C MET A 160 12.67 -2.40 10.98
N ASP A 161 12.26 -2.12 12.21
CA ASP A 161 13.06 -2.49 13.37
C ASP A 161 12.93 -4.00 13.63
N LYS A 162 13.87 -4.77 13.08
CA LYS A 162 13.93 -6.22 13.26
C LYS A 162 14.09 -6.66 14.71
N ASN A 163 14.48 -5.76 15.61
CA ASN A 163 14.66 -6.05 17.03
C ASN A 163 13.36 -5.82 17.85
N ARG A 164 12.39 -5.11 17.28
CA ARG A 164 11.07 -4.90 17.88
C ARG A 164 10.11 -6.07 17.58
N PRO A 165 9.06 -6.27 18.39
CA PRO A 165 7.95 -7.11 17.99
C PRO A 165 7.28 -6.58 16.71
N LEU A 166 6.63 -7.46 15.94
CA LEU A 166 5.84 -7.04 14.79
C LEU A 166 4.74 -6.03 15.20
N PRO A 167 4.45 -5.00 14.38
CA PRO A 167 3.43 -3.99 14.68
C PRO A 167 2.08 -4.60 15.06
N PRO A 168 1.28 -3.93 15.90
CA PRO A 168 -0.04 -4.42 16.29
C PRO A 168 -0.98 -4.52 15.07
N GLY A 169 -1.89 -5.50 15.11
CA GLY A 169 -2.87 -5.77 14.06
C GLY A 169 -2.86 -7.22 13.58
N ASP A 170 -3.99 -7.63 13.00
CA ASP A 170 -4.29 -9.03 12.70
C ASP A 170 -3.47 -9.60 11.52
N ALA A 171 -2.87 -8.72 10.70
CA ALA A 171 -2.10 -9.09 9.52
C ALA A 171 -0.85 -9.93 9.84
N PHE A 172 -0.33 -9.84 11.06
CA PHE A 172 0.93 -10.47 11.46
C PHE A 172 0.77 -11.62 12.46
N ASP A 173 -0.45 -11.94 12.89
CA ASP A 173 -0.68 -12.85 14.02
C ASP A 173 -0.09 -14.25 13.81
N GLU A 174 -0.18 -14.77 12.58
CA GLU A 174 0.40 -16.07 12.19
C GLU A 174 1.95 -16.08 12.33
N TYR A 175 2.59 -14.91 12.28
CA TYR A 175 4.04 -14.75 12.28
C TYR A 175 4.64 -14.30 13.62
N ARG A 176 3.82 -13.82 14.56
CA ARG A 176 4.28 -13.26 15.84
C ARG A 176 5.11 -14.25 16.67
N LEU A 177 4.68 -15.51 16.71
CA LEU A 177 5.39 -16.55 17.46
C LEU A 177 6.77 -16.83 16.87
N GLN A 178 6.85 -16.95 15.54
CA GLN A 178 8.11 -17.18 14.84
C GLN A 178 9.09 -16.01 15.03
N ASP A 179 8.60 -14.77 14.93
CA ASP A 179 9.41 -13.58 15.18
C ASP A 179 9.92 -13.51 16.63
N PHE A 180 9.06 -13.87 17.59
CA PHE A 180 9.44 -13.95 19.01
C PHE A 180 10.55 -14.97 19.26
N GLU A 181 10.41 -16.20 18.77
CA GLU A 181 11.42 -17.25 18.94
C GLU A 181 12.75 -16.88 18.28
N ARG A 182 12.72 -16.24 17.09
CA ARG A 182 13.93 -15.70 16.45
C ARG A 182 14.61 -14.66 17.35
N ARG A 183 13.87 -13.66 17.84
CA ARG A 183 14.45 -12.61 18.70
C ARG A 183 14.94 -13.17 20.04
N LYS A 184 14.26 -14.19 20.58
CA LYS A 184 14.69 -14.93 21.77
C LYS A 184 16.03 -15.62 21.55
N ALA A 185 16.21 -16.27 20.40
CA ALA A 185 17.49 -16.90 20.02
C ALA A 185 18.62 -15.86 19.81
N GLU A 186 18.28 -14.65 19.35
CA GLU A 186 19.21 -13.52 19.22
C GLU A 186 19.49 -12.80 20.57
N GLY A 187 18.80 -13.18 21.65
CA GLY A 187 18.97 -12.59 22.98
C GLY A 187 18.25 -11.25 23.18
N PHE A 188 17.18 -11.00 22.43
CA PHE A 188 16.39 -9.75 22.45
C PHE A 188 17.26 -8.49 22.36
N PRO A 189 17.96 -8.29 21.23
CA PRO A 189 18.74 -7.07 21.01
C PRO A 189 17.86 -5.82 21.14
N ARG A 190 18.46 -4.70 21.57
CA ARG A 190 17.73 -3.43 21.72
C ARG A 190 17.22 -2.90 20.37
N PRO A 191 16.12 -2.13 20.36
CA PRO A 191 15.57 -1.53 19.14
C PRO A 191 16.62 -0.73 18.36
N LEU A 192 16.63 -0.88 17.03
CA LEU A 192 17.55 -0.13 16.14
C LEU A 192 17.19 1.35 16.04
N TYR A 193 15.88 1.64 16.07
CA TYR A 193 15.36 2.99 15.99
C TYR A 193 14.76 3.35 17.35
N PRO A 194 15.33 4.28 18.14
CA PRO A 194 14.78 4.62 19.44
C PRO A 194 13.39 5.27 19.32
N SER A 195 12.49 4.93 20.24
CA SER A 195 11.16 5.54 20.34
C SER A 195 10.76 5.62 21.81
N ASN A 196 10.01 6.67 22.15
CA ASN A 196 9.42 6.84 23.48
C ASN A 196 8.11 6.04 23.66
N ILE A 197 7.63 5.42 22.58
CA ILE A 197 6.40 4.62 22.61
C ILE A 197 6.77 3.19 23.03
N PRO A 198 6.15 2.63 24.09
CA PRO A 198 6.40 1.26 24.50
C PRO A 198 5.95 0.29 23.41
N THR A 199 6.72 -0.78 23.23
CA THR A 199 6.42 -1.85 22.27
C THR A 199 6.23 -3.16 23.03
N PRO A 200 5.02 -3.42 23.56
CA PRO A 200 4.77 -4.66 24.28
C PRO A 200 4.80 -5.86 23.34
N GLU A 201 5.22 -7.01 23.86
CA GLU A 201 5.02 -8.29 23.18
C GLU A 201 3.52 -8.65 23.07
N ALA A 202 3.21 -9.67 22.26
CA ALA A 202 1.82 -10.08 22.02
C ALA A 202 1.14 -10.64 23.28
N THR A 203 1.92 -11.21 24.20
CA THR A 203 1.43 -11.76 25.46
C THR A 203 2.28 -11.28 26.65
N PRO A 204 1.71 -11.20 27.87
CA PRO A 204 2.47 -10.85 29.07
C PRO A 204 3.63 -11.80 29.37
N GLU A 205 3.47 -13.10 29.11
CA GLU A 205 4.52 -14.10 29.34
C GLU A 205 5.73 -13.86 28.44
N GLN A 206 5.49 -13.54 27.16
CA GLN A 206 6.56 -13.17 26.22
C GLN A 206 7.28 -11.89 26.63
N GLN A 207 6.53 -10.93 27.18
CA GLN A 207 7.09 -9.69 27.70
C GLN A 207 8.04 -9.96 28.88
N GLU A 208 7.65 -10.82 29.82
CA GLU A 208 8.53 -11.22 30.92
C GLU A 208 9.79 -11.95 30.43
N ASP A 209 9.66 -12.85 29.45
CA ASP A 209 10.79 -13.56 28.85
C ASP A 209 11.79 -12.59 28.21
N ARG A 210 11.27 -11.55 27.53
CA ARG A 210 12.10 -10.49 26.96
C ARG A 210 12.85 -9.71 28.04
N GLU A 211 12.15 -9.32 29.10
CA GLU A 211 12.75 -8.57 30.20
C GLU A 211 13.83 -9.40 30.93
N LYS A 212 13.61 -10.70 31.11
CA LYS A 212 14.57 -11.63 31.74
C LYS A 212 15.84 -11.83 30.90
N ILE A 213 15.69 -11.95 29.58
CA ILE A 213 16.79 -12.29 28.66
C ILE A 213 17.49 -11.04 28.12
N GLY A 214 16.73 -10.06 27.62
CA GLY A 214 17.24 -8.82 27.04
C GLY A 214 17.56 -7.72 28.06
N GLY A 215 16.91 -7.75 29.23
CA GLY A 215 17.12 -6.76 30.28
C GLY A 215 16.54 -5.37 29.99
N TRP A 216 15.51 -5.28 29.14
CA TRP A 216 14.81 -4.04 28.77
C TRP A 216 13.35 -4.25 28.35
#